data_AF-A0A6J4N1G3-F1
#
_entry.id   AF-A0A6J4N1G3-F1
#
_cell.length_a   1.000
_cell.length_b   1.000
_cell.length_c   1.000
_cell.angle_alpha   90.00
_cell.angle_beta   90.00
_cell.angle_gamma   90.00
#
_symmetry.space_group_name_H-M   'P 1'
#
loop_
_entity.id
_entity.type
_entity.pdbx_description
1 polymer ?
#
loop_
_entity_poly.entity_id
_entity_poly.type
_entity_poly.pdbx_seq_one_letter_code
_entity_poly.pdbx_strand_id
1 'polypeptide(L)'
;MRGRYSGGMEHVPRRSAIPRDEFHEALRAWHADASDGEVIRETSTSDEDLYDGDDWVWVKHLGNRFYLHADTTRAGIERYLAILGAEGDSIRWSAASGTGDRPVAIGAAGEVIDEFRLYRTT
;
A
#
# COMPACT_ATOMS: atom_id res chain seq x y z
N MET A 1 3.40 -19.36 36.86
CA MET A 1 2.63 -19.87 35.71
C MET A 1 2.38 -18.71 34.76
N ARG A 2 2.74 -18.92 33.47
CA ARG A 2 2.38 -18.20 32.23
C ARG A 2 1.41 -17.01 32.43
N GLY A 3 1.72 -15.76 32.10
CA GLY A 3 2.30 -15.25 30.86
C GLY A 3 1.22 -14.43 30.15
N ARG A 4 1.50 -13.18 29.79
CA ARG A 4 0.84 -12.41 28.72
C ARG A 4 1.75 -11.23 28.40
N TYR A 5 2.42 -11.33 27.27
CA TYR A 5 3.13 -10.23 26.65
C TYR A 5 2.09 -9.18 26.27
N SER A 6 2.07 -8.05 26.97
CA SER A 6 1.48 -6.83 26.43
C SER A 6 2.53 -6.23 25.51
N GLY A 7 2.67 -6.79 24.31
CA GLY A 7 3.34 -6.11 23.21
C GLY A 7 2.47 -4.92 22.86
N GLY A 8 2.70 -3.79 23.52
CA GLY A 8 2.14 -2.52 23.12
C GLY A 8 2.69 -2.23 21.72
N MET A 9 1.88 -2.51 20.71
CA MET A 9 2.09 -1.93 19.39
C MET A 9 1.91 -0.44 19.60
N GLU A 10 3.02 0.27 19.70
CA GLU A 10 3.03 1.73 19.68
C GLU A 10 2.38 2.15 18.36
N HIS A 11 1.18 2.72 18.46
CA HIS A 11 0.39 3.18 17.34
C HIS A 11 1.07 4.43 16.78
N VAL A 12 1.88 4.24 15.73
CA VAL A 12 2.46 5.35 14.97
C VAL A 12 1.50 5.66 13.83
N PRO A 13 0.68 6.74 13.91
CA PRO A 13 0.03 7.26 12.71
C PRO A 13 1.15 7.61 11.72
N ARG A 14 1.30 6.85 10.64
CA ARG A 14 2.35 7.11 9.63
C ARG A 14 1.96 8.33 8.79
N ARG A 15 2.02 9.51 9.41
CA ARG A 15 2.07 10.83 8.73
C ARG A 15 3.33 11.00 7.87
N SER A 16 4.29 10.07 7.95
CA SER A 16 5.53 10.05 7.18
C SER A 16 5.47 9.01 6.06
N ALA A 17 5.96 9.40 4.88
CA ALA A 17 6.10 8.50 3.73
C ALA A 17 6.88 7.27 4.16
N ILE A 18 6.39 6.11 3.76
CA ILE A 18 7.16 4.89 3.95
C ILE A 18 8.10 4.71 2.76
N PRO A 19 9.33 4.24 3.00
CA PRO A 19 10.20 3.72 1.97
C PRO A 19 9.54 2.59 1.19
N ARG A 20 9.99 2.35 -0.03
CA ARG A 20 9.36 1.39 -0.94
C ARG A 20 9.60 -0.06 -0.51
N ASP A 21 10.76 -0.35 0.06
CA ASP A 21 11.07 -1.62 0.72
C ASP A 21 10.15 -1.86 1.93
N GLU A 22 9.98 -0.88 2.81
CA GLU A 22 9.01 -0.96 3.91
C GLU A 22 7.58 -1.15 3.40
N PHE A 23 7.23 -0.53 2.28
CA PHE A 23 5.94 -0.75 1.62
C PHE A 23 5.77 -2.21 1.16
N HIS A 24 6.78 -2.79 0.50
CA HIS A 24 6.72 -4.20 0.09
C HIS A 24 6.57 -5.14 1.29
N GLU A 25 7.25 -4.86 2.40
CA GLU A 25 7.10 -5.64 3.64
C GLU A 25 5.71 -5.49 4.25
N ALA A 26 5.17 -4.28 4.30
CA ALA A 26 3.80 -4.04 4.77
C ALA A 26 2.76 -4.80 3.93
N LEU A 27 2.91 -4.79 2.60
CA LEU A 27 2.04 -5.56 1.70
C LEU A 27 2.11 -7.07 1.97
N ARG A 28 3.29 -7.62 2.22
CA ARG A 28 3.46 -9.04 2.58
C ARG A 28 2.77 -9.37 3.90
N ALA A 29 2.91 -8.50 4.91
CA ALA A 29 2.24 -8.68 6.20
C ALA A 29 0.72 -8.62 6.03
N TRP A 30 0.19 -7.60 5.36
CA TRP A 30 -1.25 -7.48 5.11
C TRP A 30 -1.82 -8.65 4.32
N HIS A 31 -1.10 -9.14 3.31
CA HIS A 31 -1.52 -10.31 2.54
C HIS A 31 -1.57 -11.60 3.37
N ALA A 32 -0.66 -11.75 4.35
CA ALA A 32 -0.62 -12.88 5.26
C ALA A 32 -1.76 -12.85 6.28
N ASP A 33 -2.16 -11.66 6.72
CA ASP A 33 -3.20 -11.46 7.74
C ASP A 33 -4.63 -11.42 7.17
N ALA A 34 -4.81 -10.96 5.92
CA ALA A 34 -6.14 -10.79 5.30
C ALA A 34 -6.81 -12.12 4.93
N SER A 35 -8.14 -12.19 5.03
CA SER A 35 -8.95 -13.28 4.49
C SER A 35 -9.33 -13.06 3.02
N ASP A 36 -9.78 -14.11 2.32
CA ASP A 36 -10.18 -13.99 0.91
C ASP A 36 -11.37 -13.03 0.74
N GLY A 37 -11.22 -12.07 -0.18
CA GLY A 37 -12.23 -11.05 -0.46
C GLY A 37 -12.24 -9.86 0.52
N GLU A 38 -11.33 -9.82 1.49
CA GLU A 38 -11.22 -8.71 2.43
C GLU A 38 -10.58 -7.48 1.78
N VAL A 39 -11.21 -6.32 1.97
CA VAL A 39 -10.62 -5.01 1.68
C VAL A 39 -9.68 -4.69 2.83
N ILE A 40 -8.43 -4.37 2.51
CA ILE A 40 -7.42 -4.16 3.53
C ILE A 40 -7.61 -2.77 4.11
N ARG A 41 -8.33 -2.74 5.22
CA ARG A 41 -8.47 -1.57 6.08
C ARG A 41 -7.48 -1.75 7.21
N GLU A 42 -6.42 -0.93 7.26
CA GLU A 42 -5.66 -0.74 8.50
C GLU A 42 -6.67 -0.54 9.64
N THR A 43 -6.60 -1.35 10.68
CA THR A 43 -7.51 -1.23 11.81
C THR A 43 -7.05 -0.07 12.71
N SER A 44 -6.87 1.13 12.14
CA SER A 44 -6.66 2.37 12.88
C SER A 44 -8.00 3.09 12.96
N THR A 45 -8.69 2.84 14.07
CA THR A 45 -9.75 3.70 14.58
C THR A 45 -9.30 5.15 14.55
N SER A 46 -9.89 5.91 13.62
CA SER A 46 -10.44 7.25 13.84
C SER A 46 -9.66 8.18 14.78
N ASP A 47 -8.90 9.10 14.18
CA ASP A 47 -9.06 10.51 14.52
C ASP A 47 -9.86 11.14 13.37
N GLU A 48 -11.19 11.15 13.53
CA GLU A 48 -12.18 11.62 12.55
C GLU A 48 -12.09 13.14 12.28
N ASP A 49 -11.28 13.90 13.03
CA ASP A 49 -11.27 15.37 12.95
C ASP A 49 -10.13 15.96 12.10
N LEU A 50 -9.29 15.17 11.42
CA LEU A 50 -8.12 15.69 10.67
C LEU A 50 -7.88 15.15 9.25
N TYR A 51 -8.71 14.25 8.71
CA TYR A 51 -8.43 13.70 7.37
C TYR A 51 -9.69 13.53 6.51
N ASP A 52 -9.70 14.23 5.38
CA ASP A 52 -10.76 14.31 4.36
C ASP A 52 -10.27 13.71 3.02
N GLY A 53 -9.62 12.54 3.05
CA GLY A 53 -9.00 11.96 1.86
C GLY A 53 -8.80 10.44 1.91
N ASP A 54 -9.12 9.78 0.81
CA ASP A 54 -9.34 8.34 0.66
C ASP A 54 -8.08 7.42 0.66
N ASP A 55 -6.91 7.96 0.99
CA ASP A 55 -5.62 7.26 0.89
C ASP A 55 -5.17 6.64 2.23
N TRP A 56 -4.79 5.36 2.19
CA TRP A 56 -4.41 4.61 3.38
C TRP A 56 -2.90 4.62 3.63
N VAL A 57 -2.10 4.62 2.56
CA VAL A 57 -0.63 4.71 2.66
C VAL A 57 -0.06 5.53 1.51
N TRP A 58 0.90 6.40 1.82
CA TRP A 58 1.69 7.06 0.78
C TRP A 58 3.16 6.65 0.83
N VAL A 59 3.72 6.42 -0.36
CA VAL A 59 5.08 5.93 -0.59
C VAL A 59 5.86 7.01 -1.31
N LYS A 60 7.09 7.31 -0.86
CA LYS A 60 8.00 8.21 -1.56
C LYS A 60 9.07 7.39 -2.28
N HIS A 61 9.12 7.50 -3.61
CA HIS A 61 10.11 6.76 -4.41
C HIS A 61 10.60 7.59 -5.60
N LEU A 62 11.93 7.74 -5.71
CA LEU A 62 12.61 8.49 -6.78
C LEU A 62 12.03 9.91 -6.98
N GLY A 63 11.74 10.61 -5.88
CA GLY A 63 11.17 11.96 -5.91
C GLY A 63 9.67 12.03 -6.19
N ASN A 64 9.00 10.90 -6.45
CA ASN A 64 7.56 10.82 -6.65
C ASN A 64 6.83 10.40 -5.38
N ARG A 65 5.56 10.79 -5.28
CA ARG A 65 4.62 10.31 -4.26
C ARG A 65 3.61 9.37 -4.91
N PHE A 66 3.40 8.23 -4.28
CA PHE A 66 2.42 7.24 -4.66
C PHE A 66 1.48 6.98 -3.50
N TYR A 67 0.22 6.70 -3.78
CA TYR A 67 -0.84 6.60 -2.79
C TYR A 67 -1.59 5.31 -3.01
N LEU A 68 -1.67 4.46 -1.98
CA LEU A 68 -2.45 3.24 -1.98
C LEU A 68 -3.80 3.54 -1.34
N HIS A 69 -4.86 3.37 -2.12
CA HIS A 69 -6.23 3.65 -1.71
C HIS A 69 -6.82 2.54 -0.83
N ALA A 70 -7.78 2.91 0.02
CA ALA A 70 -8.58 2.06 0.91
C ALA A 70 -9.08 0.76 0.30
N ASP A 71 -9.64 0.90 -0.89
CA ASP A 71 -10.31 -0.16 -1.63
C ASP A 71 -9.35 -1.18 -2.23
N THR A 72 -8.06 -1.11 -1.89
CA THR A 72 -7.10 -2.18 -2.24
C THR A 72 -7.54 -3.48 -1.57
N THR A 73 -7.68 -4.52 -2.38
CA THR A 73 -8.12 -5.84 -1.90
C THR A 73 -6.93 -6.78 -1.73
N ARG A 74 -7.11 -7.85 -0.96
CA ARG A 74 -6.13 -8.95 -0.87
C ARG A 74 -5.70 -9.46 -2.25
N ALA A 75 -6.64 -9.69 -3.17
CA ALA A 75 -6.35 -10.18 -4.51
C ALA A 75 -5.48 -9.20 -5.33
N GLY A 76 -5.71 -7.89 -5.15
CA GLY A 76 -4.84 -6.86 -5.72
C GLY A 76 -3.42 -6.94 -5.18
N ILE A 77 -3.26 -7.09 -3.86
CA ILE A 77 -1.94 -7.27 -3.24
C ILE A 77 -1.27 -8.55 -3.72
N GLU A 78 -2.00 -9.66 -3.78
CA GLU A 78 -1.46 -10.94 -4.26
C GLU A 78 -0.87 -10.79 -5.67
N ARG A 79 -1.63 -10.15 -6.57
CA ARG A 79 -1.19 -9.90 -7.95
C ARG A 79 0.04 -8.99 -7.99
N TYR A 80 0.04 -7.92 -7.21
CA TYR A 80 1.21 -7.04 -7.09
C TYR A 80 2.45 -7.81 -6.59
N LEU A 81 2.30 -8.62 -5.54
CA LEU A 81 3.38 -9.41 -4.96
C LEU A 81 3.88 -10.49 -5.92
N ALA A 82 3.03 -11.04 -6.78
CA ALA A 82 3.44 -11.96 -7.84
C ALA A 82 4.36 -11.27 -8.86
N ILE A 83 4.03 -10.06 -9.31
CA ILE A 83 4.91 -9.29 -10.21
C ILE A 83 6.20 -8.91 -9.49
N LEU A 84 6.12 -8.48 -8.22
CA LEU A 84 7.30 -8.18 -7.39
C LEU A 84 8.21 -9.40 -7.24
N GLY A 85 7.64 -10.61 -7.07
CA GLY A 85 8.41 -11.85 -7.00
C GLY A 85 9.10 -12.21 -8.32
N ALA A 86 8.49 -11.87 -9.46
CA ALA A 86 9.06 -12.12 -10.78
C ALA A 86 10.16 -11.11 -11.17
N GLU A 87 10.00 -9.83 -10.83
CA GLU A 87 10.90 -8.75 -11.23
C GLU A 87 11.88 -8.29 -10.13
N GLY A 88 11.64 -8.69 -8.88
CA GLY A 88 12.41 -8.28 -7.71
C GLY A 88 12.10 -6.86 -7.22
N ASP A 89 12.79 -6.44 -6.16
CA ASP A 89 12.54 -5.17 -5.47
C ASP A 89 12.72 -3.91 -6.33
N SER A 90 13.35 -4.05 -7.51
CA SER A 90 13.49 -2.99 -8.51
C SER A 90 12.34 -2.91 -9.52
N ILE A 91 11.20 -3.56 -9.24
CA ILE A 91 9.98 -3.50 -10.08
C ILE A 91 9.65 -2.07 -10.54
N ARG A 92 9.27 -1.90 -11.81
CA ARG A 92 9.01 -0.56 -12.33
C ARG A 92 7.64 -0.05 -11.90
N TRP A 93 7.58 1.21 -11.47
CA TRP A 93 6.32 1.95 -11.32
C TRP A 93 6.28 3.08 -12.33
N SER A 94 5.15 3.23 -13.03
CA SER A 94 4.94 4.31 -13.99
C SER A 94 3.50 4.77 -13.96
N ALA A 95 3.27 6.07 -13.84
CA ALA A 95 1.98 6.68 -14.13
C ALA A 95 2.09 7.44 -15.46
N ALA A 96 0.97 7.64 -16.16
CA ALA A 96 0.92 8.45 -17.36
C ALA A 96 1.46 9.89 -17.12
N SER A 97 1.40 10.80 -18.11
CA SER A 97 1.60 12.27 -17.93
C SER A 97 0.27 13.03 -17.94
N GLY A 98 0.11 14.06 -17.09
CA GLY A 98 -1.20 14.70 -16.83
C GLY A 98 -1.39 15.20 -15.38
N THR A 99 -2.57 15.75 -15.08
CA THR A 99 -2.97 16.31 -13.78
C THR A 99 -3.94 15.39 -13.03
N GLY A 100 -3.98 15.46 -11.70
CA GLY A 100 -4.88 14.68 -10.85
C GLY A 100 -4.34 13.30 -10.48
N ASP A 101 -5.22 12.43 -9.97
CA ASP A 101 -4.88 11.09 -9.48
C ASP A 101 -4.84 10.08 -10.60
N ARG A 102 -3.71 9.40 -10.73
CA ARG A 102 -3.42 8.62 -11.95
C ARG A 102 -2.95 7.22 -11.60
N PRO A 103 -3.63 6.17 -12.10
CA PRO A 103 -3.26 4.79 -11.82
C PRO A 103 -1.79 4.55 -12.16
N VAL A 104 -1.13 3.78 -11.30
CA VAL A 104 0.25 3.38 -11.47
C VAL A 104 0.27 2.03 -12.15
N ALA A 105 0.85 2.00 -13.34
CA ALA A 105 1.24 0.79 -14.03
C ALA A 105 2.48 0.18 -13.36
N ILE A 106 2.42 -1.13 -13.16
CA ILE A 106 3.34 -1.96 -12.37
C ILE A 106 4.08 -2.92 -13.31
N GLY A 107 5.38 -3.07 -13.05
CA GLY A 107 6.24 -4.00 -13.77
C GLY A 107 6.67 -3.52 -15.16
N ALA A 108 7.50 -4.33 -15.81
CA ALA A 108 8.02 -4.08 -17.13
C ALA A 108 6.92 -4.07 -18.21
N ALA A 109 5.87 -4.86 -18.01
CA ALA A 109 4.70 -4.89 -18.89
C ALA A 109 3.80 -3.64 -18.77
N GLY A 110 3.96 -2.86 -17.70
CA GLY A 110 3.15 -1.68 -17.46
C GLY A 110 1.69 -2.01 -17.12
N GLU A 111 1.48 -2.99 -16.24
CA GLU A 111 0.16 -3.49 -15.89
C GLU A 111 -0.51 -2.61 -14.83
N VAL A 112 -1.73 -2.15 -15.10
CA VAL A 112 -2.60 -1.53 -14.08
C VAL A 112 -3.43 -2.64 -13.44
N ILE A 113 -3.34 -2.77 -12.12
CA ILE A 113 -4.08 -3.78 -11.36
C ILE A 113 -5.27 -3.07 -10.71
N ASP A 114 -6.48 -3.27 -11.23
CA ASP A 114 -7.68 -2.54 -10.79
C ASP A 114 -7.99 -2.74 -9.29
N GLU A 115 -7.66 -3.92 -8.76
CA GLU A 115 -7.85 -4.27 -7.35
C GLU A 115 -6.70 -3.81 -6.44
N PHE A 116 -5.60 -3.30 -7.00
CA PHE A 116 -4.43 -2.73 -6.32
C PHE A 116 -4.30 -1.27 -6.69
N ARG A 117 -5.12 -0.47 -6.01
CA ARG A 117 -5.41 0.93 -6.34
C ARG A 117 -4.29 1.88 -5.93
N LEU A 118 -3.15 1.76 -6.60
CA LEU A 118 -1.99 2.62 -6.44
C LEU A 118 -2.06 3.78 -7.44
N TYR A 119 -2.00 5.01 -6.93
CA TYR A 119 -2.08 6.24 -7.71
C TYR A 119 -0.84 7.11 -7.53
N ARG A 120 -0.56 7.93 -8.54
CA ARG A 120 0.36 9.07 -8.45
C ARG A 120 -0.45 10.35 -8.54
N THR A 121 -0.32 11.22 -7.54
CA THR A 121 -0.85 12.59 -7.59
C THR A 121 0.27 13.57 -7.98
N THR A 122 -0.08 14.64 -8.69
CA THR A 122 0.86 15.67 -9.21
C THR A 122 0.39 17.06 -8.89
#